data_AF-A0A9E6E372-F1
#
_entry.id   AF-A0A9E6E372-F1
#
_cell.length_a   1.000
_cell.length_b   1.000
_cell.length_c   1.000
_cell.angle_alpha   90.00
_cell.angle_beta   90.00
_cell.angle_gamma   90.00
#
_symmetry.space_group_name_H-M   'P 1'
#
loop_
_entity.id
_entity.type
_entity.pdbx_description
1 polymer ?
#
loop_
_entity_poly.entity_id
_entity_poly.type
_entity_poly.pdbx_seq_one_letter_code
_entity_poly.pdbx_strand_id
1 'polypeptide(L)'
;MNYKAWVLITSIVFSAHSMAEKAPDVTCSDADAIQASIENATDVTSTLVSLLSSCPDQSTDILSIASQAHSNESLAVLDAASQVLAPEQMAKATAIVVSHANPEAYDQLIQQAVLAAPEHAQDIVDEVAKLGLLNPTDILIAAISGGADPALISEPTAAGIATAPPLAVNPGATTALGTGNGSGGGTASPN
;
A
#
# COMPACT_ATOMS: atom_id res chain seq x y z
N MET A 1 -55.71 -28.43 26.82
CA MET A 1 -54.55 -28.07 25.99
C MET A 1 -54.50 -26.55 25.94
N ASN A 2 -53.65 -25.83 26.69
CA ASN A 2 -52.27 -25.43 26.37
C ASN A 2 -52.09 -25.19 24.85
N TYR A 3 -51.68 -24.03 24.33
CA TYR A 3 -50.55 -23.18 24.75
C TYR A 3 -50.78 -21.68 24.43
N LYS A 4 -50.31 -20.83 25.35
CA LYS A 4 -50.02 -19.40 25.15
C LYS A 4 -48.93 -19.24 24.09
N ALA A 5 -49.10 -18.33 23.13
CA ALA A 5 -48.00 -17.74 22.38
C ALA A 5 -47.86 -16.28 22.81
N TRP A 6 -46.87 -16.06 23.66
CA TRP A 6 -46.45 -14.76 24.17
C TRP A 6 -45.51 -14.10 23.17
N VAL A 7 -45.64 -12.78 23.09
CA VAL A 7 -44.79 -11.81 22.38
C VAL A 7 -43.33 -11.95 22.79
N LEU A 8 -42.41 -11.94 21.83
CA LEU A 8 -41.02 -11.51 22.05
C LEU A 8 -40.66 -10.47 20.98
N ILE A 9 -40.94 -9.21 21.34
CA ILE A 9 -40.25 -8.04 20.80
C ILE A 9 -38.84 -8.12 21.37
N THR A 10 -37.87 -8.57 20.57
CA THR A 10 -36.45 -8.41 20.91
C THR A 10 -36.11 -6.93 20.79
N SER A 11 -36.22 -6.24 21.91
CA SER A 11 -35.73 -4.88 22.09
C SER A 11 -34.25 -4.82 21.72
N ILE A 12 -33.94 -4.06 20.68
CA ILE A 12 -32.60 -3.53 20.44
C ILE A 12 -32.32 -2.58 21.60
N VAL A 13 -31.61 -3.06 22.61
CA VAL A 13 -31.08 -2.21 23.67
C VAL A 13 -29.89 -1.48 23.08
N PHE A 14 -30.14 -0.28 22.56
CA PHE A 14 -29.12 0.73 22.32
C PHE A 14 -28.76 1.32 23.69
N SER A 15 -27.84 0.66 24.40
CA SER A 15 -27.25 1.25 25.59
C SER A 15 -26.10 2.17 25.18
N ALA A 16 -26.39 3.47 25.14
CA ALA A 16 -25.37 4.50 25.24
C ALA A 16 -24.66 4.36 26.60
N HIS A 17 -23.49 3.70 26.61
CA HIS A 17 -22.55 3.76 27.72
C HIS A 17 -21.38 4.66 27.34
N SER A 18 -21.02 5.49 28.30
CA SER A 18 -19.87 6.40 28.35
C SER A 18 -18.62 5.88 27.65
N MET A 19 -18.00 6.79 26.88
CA MET A 19 -16.65 6.76 26.31
C MET A 19 -15.63 6.08 27.24
N ALA A 20 -15.50 4.76 27.09
CA ALA A 20 -14.31 4.00 27.37
C ALA A 20 -14.28 3.02 26.22
N GLU A 21 -13.43 3.30 25.25
CA GLU A 21 -13.18 2.47 24.07
C GLU A 21 -12.63 1.14 24.57
N LYS A 22 -13.53 0.24 24.99
CA LYS A 22 -13.17 -1.14 25.24
C LYS A 22 -12.95 -1.71 23.86
N ALA A 23 -11.69 -1.76 23.47
CA ALA A 23 -11.25 -2.49 22.30
C ALA A 23 -12.03 -3.81 22.25
N PRO A 24 -12.64 -4.16 21.10
CA PRO A 24 -13.26 -5.46 20.96
C PRO A 24 -12.23 -6.49 21.42
N ASP A 25 -12.64 -7.39 22.33
CA ASP A 25 -11.82 -8.52 22.77
C ASP A 25 -11.75 -9.50 21.59
N VAL A 26 -11.05 -9.07 20.54
CA VAL A 26 -10.84 -9.84 19.33
C VAL A 26 -9.77 -10.85 19.70
N THR A 27 -10.18 -12.10 19.85
CA THR A 27 -9.22 -13.18 19.91
C THR A 27 -8.46 -13.18 18.59
N CYS A 28 -7.16 -12.90 18.61
CA CYS A 28 -6.28 -12.86 17.44
C CYS A 28 -6.19 -14.19 16.65
N SER A 29 -6.97 -15.20 17.02
CA SER A 29 -7.08 -16.49 16.32
C SER A 29 -8.41 -16.67 15.58
N ASP A 30 -9.34 -15.71 15.71
CA ASP A 30 -10.65 -15.77 15.08
C ASP A 30 -10.73 -14.75 13.93
N ALA A 31 -10.48 -15.23 12.71
CA ALA A 31 -10.49 -14.41 11.51
C ALA A 31 -11.88 -13.81 11.22
N ASP A 32 -12.97 -14.50 11.58
CA ASP A 32 -14.33 -14.01 11.39
C ASP A 32 -14.61 -12.82 12.32
N ALA A 33 -14.09 -12.87 13.56
CA ALA A 33 -14.19 -11.77 14.52
C ALA A 33 -13.36 -10.54 14.09
N ILE A 34 -12.16 -10.77 13.53
CA ILE A 34 -11.32 -9.70 12.94
C ILE A 34 -12.06 -9.05 11.78
N GLN A 35 -12.59 -9.85 10.86
CA GLN A 35 -13.33 -9.37 9.69
C GLN A 35 -14.56 -8.56 10.09
N ALA A 36 -15.39 -9.07 11.02
CA ALA A 36 -16.57 -8.36 11.48
C ALA A 36 -16.24 -7.02 12.16
N SER A 37 -15.09 -6.92 12.82
CA SER A 37 -14.61 -5.67 13.44
C SER A 37 -14.20 -4.64 12.40
N ILE A 38 -13.55 -5.08 11.33
CA ILE A 38 -13.12 -4.24 10.21
C ILE A 38 -14.34 -3.78 9.37
N GLU A 39 -15.30 -4.65 9.09
CA GLU A 39 -16.49 -4.33 8.28
C GLU A 39 -17.43 -3.33 8.98
N ASN A 40 -17.53 -3.37 10.30
CA ASN A 40 -18.35 -2.44 11.09
C ASN A 40 -17.59 -1.19 11.55
N ALA A 41 -16.34 -1.01 11.12
CA ALA A 41 -15.52 0.11 11.52
C ALA A 41 -16.12 1.44 11.02
N THR A 42 -16.41 2.35 11.95
CA THR A 42 -16.78 3.74 11.61
C THR A 42 -15.57 4.62 11.33
N ASP A 43 -14.42 4.24 11.89
CA ASP A 43 -13.11 4.84 11.64
C ASP A 43 -12.13 3.68 11.42
N VAL A 44 -11.77 3.49 10.14
CA VAL A 44 -10.92 2.40 9.67
C VAL A 44 -9.53 2.51 10.30
N THR A 45 -8.98 3.73 10.41
CA THR A 45 -7.63 3.95 10.91
C THR A 45 -7.50 3.57 12.39
N SER A 46 -8.37 4.11 13.26
CA SER A 46 -8.30 3.81 14.70
C SER A 46 -8.58 2.35 15.02
N THR A 47 -9.53 1.74 14.29
CA THR A 47 -9.86 0.32 14.42
C THR A 47 -8.66 -0.55 14.03
N LEU A 48 -8.04 -0.29 12.87
CA LEU A 48 -6.85 -1.01 12.41
C LEU A 48 -5.66 -0.84 13.35
N VAL A 49 -5.40 0.38 13.81
CA VAL A 49 -4.30 0.65 14.76
C VAL A 49 -4.47 -0.21 16.02
N SER A 50 -5.68 -0.28 16.55
CA SER A 50 -6.01 -1.10 17.73
C SER A 50 -5.82 -2.59 17.46
N LEU A 51 -6.29 -3.09 16.32
CA LEU A 51 -6.16 -4.50 15.93
C LEU A 51 -4.70 -4.89 15.69
N LEU A 52 -3.95 -4.10 14.92
CA LEU A 52 -2.54 -4.35 14.63
C LEU A 52 -1.69 -4.34 15.90
N SER A 53 -2.00 -3.44 16.84
CA SER A 53 -1.32 -3.37 18.14
C SER A 53 -1.65 -4.56 19.04
N SER A 54 -2.88 -5.08 18.95
CA SER A 54 -3.35 -6.20 19.78
C SER A 54 -2.90 -7.55 19.23
N CYS A 55 -2.77 -7.67 17.90
CA CYS A 55 -2.51 -8.91 17.18
C CYS A 55 -1.34 -8.76 16.19
N PRO A 56 -0.11 -8.49 16.66
CA PRO A 56 1.04 -8.23 15.78
C PRO A 56 1.37 -9.41 14.85
N ASP A 57 1.15 -10.64 15.32
CA ASP A 57 1.38 -11.89 14.58
C ASP A 57 0.39 -12.09 13.41
N GLN A 58 -0.71 -11.33 13.37
CA GLN A 58 -1.74 -11.39 12.32
C GLN A 58 -1.78 -10.12 11.46
N SER A 59 -0.77 -9.25 11.58
CA SER A 59 -0.71 -7.96 10.87
C SER A 59 -0.96 -8.08 9.37
N THR A 60 -0.42 -9.11 8.72
CA THR A 60 -0.62 -9.31 7.27
C THR A 60 -2.04 -9.69 6.92
N ASP A 61 -2.68 -10.53 7.73
CA ASP A 61 -4.04 -11.01 7.48
C ASP A 61 -5.03 -9.88 7.76
N ILE A 62 -4.82 -9.13 8.85
CA ILE A 62 -5.59 -7.93 9.19
C ILE A 62 -5.51 -6.91 8.06
N LEU A 63 -4.31 -6.62 7.55
CA LEU A 63 -4.13 -5.69 6.43
C LEU A 63 -4.80 -6.20 5.16
N SER A 64 -4.65 -7.48 4.82
CA SER A 64 -5.28 -8.04 3.63
C SER A 64 -6.81 -7.98 3.71
N ILE A 65 -7.40 -8.31 4.86
CA ILE A 65 -8.85 -8.21 5.08
C ILE A 65 -9.30 -6.75 4.98
N ALA A 66 -8.58 -5.82 5.62
CA ALA A 66 -8.93 -4.41 5.58
C ALA A 66 -8.81 -3.80 4.19
N SER A 67 -7.76 -4.11 3.44
CA SER A 67 -7.62 -3.62 2.07
C SER A 67 -8.67 -4.21 1.13
N GLN A 68 -9.15 -5.44 1.38
CA GLN A 68 -10.27 -6.02 0.64
C GLN A 68 -11.61 -5.37 0.98
N ALA A 69 -11.88 -5.16 2.27
CA ALA A 69 -13.13 -4.57 2.74
C ALA A 69 -13.25 -3.07 2.39
N HIS A 70 -12.12 -2.36 2.43
CA HIS A 70 -12.03 -0.91 2.31
C HIS A 70 -11.08 -0.49 1.18
N SER A 71 -11.21 -1.11 -0.01
CA SER A 71 -10.35 -0.82 -1.16
C SER A 71 -10.34 0.65 -1.59
N ASN A 72 -11.46 1.37 -1.38
CA ASN A 72 -11.57 2.80 -1.64
C ASN A 72 -10.83 3.67 -0.60
N GLU A 73 -10.47 3.12 0.57
CA GLU A 73 -9.78 3.80 1.66
C GLU A 73 -8.38 3.24 1.89
N SER A 74 -7.76 2.70 0.84
CA SER A 74 -6.42 2.09 0.88
C SER A 74 -5.36 2.99 1.54
N LEU A 75 -5.43 4.31 1.34
CA LEU A 75 -4.51 5.27 2.00
C LEU A 75 -4.70 5.29 3.53
N ALA A 76 -5.93 5.18 4.02
CA ALA A 76 -6.23 5.11 5.45
C ALA A 76 -5.75 3.78 6.04
N VAL A 77 -5.89 2.68 5.28
CA VAL A 77 -5.37 1.36 5.69
C VAL A 77 -3.84 1.39 5.81
N LEU A 78 -3.15 1.99 4.83
CA LEU A 78 -1.70 2.12 4.88
C LEU A 78 -1.23 3.11 5.96
N ASP A 79 -1.99 4.17 6.22
CA ASP A 79 -1.72 5.10 7.32
C ASP A 79 -1.83 4.42 8.69
N ALA A 80 -2.85 3.58 8.88
CA ALA A 80 -2.98 2.79 10.10
C ALA A 80 -1.79 1.83 10.28
N ALA A 81 -1.33 1.22 9.18
CA ALA A 81 -0.18 0.34 9.17
C ALA A 81 1.10 1.09 9.59
N SER A 82 1.36 2.28 9.04
CA SER A 82 2.57 3.05 9.32
C SER A 82 2.66 3.56 10.76
N GLN A 83 1.54 3.70 11.45
CA GLN A 83 1.49 4.11 12.85
C GLN A 83 1.90 3.00 13.83
N VAL A 84 1.77 1.73 13.43
CA VAL A 84 1.95 0.58 14.34
C VAL A 84 3.11 -0.31 13.91
N LEU A 85 3.26 -0.53 12.61
CA LEU A 85 4.26 -1.45 12.08
C LEU A 85 5.65 -0.83 12.12
N ALA A 86 6.64 -1.69 12.30
CA ALA A 86 8.03 -1.28 12.21
C ALA A 86 8.37 -0.93 10.75
N PRO A 87 9.33 0.01 10.50
CA PRO A 87 9.70 0.41 9.15
C PRO A 87 10.07 -0.76 8.22
N GLU A 88 10.68 -1.81 8.75
CA GLU A 88 11.09 -3.00 7.99
C GLU A 88 9.87 -3.81 7.49
N GLN A 89 8.71 -3.67 8.13
CA GLN A 89 7.46 -4.35 7.75
C GLN A 89 6.67 -3.56 6.70
N MET A 90 7.01 -2.27 6.49
CA MET A 90 6.28 -1.40 5.58
C MET A 90 6.30 -1.89 4.14
N ALA A 91 7.41 -2.45 3.66
CA ALA A 91 7.48 -3.00 2.30
C ALA A 91 6.40 -4.05 2.03
N LYS A 92 6.25 -5.01 2.96
CA LYS A 92 5.22 -6.05 2.86
C LYS A 92 3.82 -5.48 3.05
N ALA A 93 3.63 -4.58 4.00
CA ALA A 93 2.34 -3.92 4.23
C ALA A 93 1.87 -3.15 2.98
N THR A 94 2.74 -2.36 2.37
CA THR A 94 2.46 -1.62 1.14
C THR A 94 2.08 -2.55 0.01
N ALA A 95 2.82 -3.65 -0.19
CA ALA A 95 2.47 -4.61 -1.24
C ALA A 95 1.08 -5.25 -1.01
N ILE A 96 0.72 -5.56 0.24
CA ILE A 96 -0.62 -6.06 0.57
C ILE A 96 -1.69 -5.02 0.21
N VAL A 97 -1.51 -3.77 0.66
CA VAL A 97 -2.49 -2.72 0.40
C VAL A 97 -2.62 -2.44 -1.11
N VAL A 98 -1.50 -2.31 -1.82
CA VAL A 98 -1.49 -2.09 -3.28
C VAL A 98 -2.17 -3.25 -4.02
N SER A 99 -2.01 -4.49 -3.58
CA SER A 99 -2.63 -5.66 -4.25
C SER A 99 -4.16 -5.67 -4.25
N HIS A 100 -4.79 -4.87 -3.38
CA HIS A 100 -6.25 -4.75 -3.26
C HIS A 100 -6.78 -3.33 -3.54
N ALA A 101 -5.88 -2.36 -3.76
CA ALA A 101 -6.25 -0.98 -4.01
C ALA A 101 -6.74 -0.76 -5.45
N ASN A 102 -7.42 0.37 -5.67
CA ASN A 102 -7.72 0.84 -7.02
C ASN A 102 -6.42 1.34 -7.70
N PRO A 103 -6.23 1.10 -9.01
CA PRO A 103 -5.01 1.52 -9.73
C PRO A 103 -4.68 3.01 -9.62
N GLU A 104 -5.71 3.85 -9.50
CA GLU A 104 -5.57 5.30 -9.34
C GLU A 104 -4.82 5.71 -8.05
N ALA A 105 -4.82 4.84 -7.03
CA ALA A 105 -4.20 5.10 -5.74
C ALA A 105 -2.77 4.56 -5.61
N TYR A 106 -2.29 3.75 -6.57
CA TYR A 106 -1.02 3.03 -6.43
C TYR A 106 0.17 3.97 -6.21
N ASP A 107 0.30 5.02 -7.01
CA ASP A 107 1.40 5.99 -6.88
C ASP A 107 1.38 6.69 -5.51
N GLN A 108 0.18 7.02 -5.02
CA GLN A 108 0.01 7.69 -3.72
C GLN A 108 0.36 6.74 -2.56
N LEU A 109 0.00 5.46 -2.67
CA LEU A 109 0.34 4.45 -1.67
C LEU A 109 1.85 4.22 -1.60
N ILE A 110 2.54 4.14 -2.74
CA ILE A 110 4.00 4.02 -2.79
C ILE A 110 4.65 5.27 -2.19
N GLN A 111 4.18 6.46 -2.57
CA GLN A 111 4.67 7.73 -2.02
C GLN A 111 4.53 7.78 -0.50
N GLN A 112 3.35 7.44 0.03
CA GLN A 112 3.09 7.45 1.47
C GLN A 112 3.93 6.41 2.22
N ALA A 113 4.09 5.22 1.66
CA ALA A 113 4.93 4.18 2.24
C ALA A 113 6.39 4.62 2.36
N VAL A 114 6.93 5.18 1.28
CA VAL A 114 8.31 5.69 1.26
C VAL A 114 8.47 6.87 2.20
N LEU A 115 7.48 7.76 2.28
CA LEU A 115 7.49 8.87 3.24
C LEU A 115 7.54 8.35 4.69
N ALA A 116 6.82 7.27 4.99
CA ALA A 116 6.78 6.66 6.31
C ALA A 116 8.08 5.90 6.66
N ALA A 117 8.74 5.29 5.67
CA ALA A 117 9.95 4.49 5.85
C ALA A 117 10.99 4.77 4.74
N PRO A 118 11.63 5.96 4.74
CA PRO A 118 12.50 6.39 3.63
C PRO A 118 13.77 5.52 3.50
N GLU A 119 14.32 5.04 4.61
CA GLU A 119 15.48 4.14 4.64
C GLU A 119 15.15 2.76 4.02
N HIS A 120 13.87 2.40 3.92
CA HIS A 120 13.37 1.15 3.33
C HIS A 120 12.73 1.36 1.95
N ALA A 121 12.98 2.50 1.31
CA ALA A 121 12.37 2.80 0.02
C ALA A 121 12.67 1.73 -1.04
N GLN A 122 13.89 1.17 -1.04
CA GLN A 122 14.27 0.08 -1.96
C GLN A 122 13.44 -1.19 -1.71
N ASP A 123 13.29 -1.60 -0.45
CA ASP A 123 12.49 -2.78 -0.10
C ASP A 123 11.02 -2.60 -0.49
N ILE A 124 10.48 -1.40 -0.30
CA ILE A 124 9.11 -1.04 -0.69
C ILE A 124 8.91 -1.18 -2.20
N VAL A 125 9.78 -0.57 -3.01
CA VAL A 125 9.64 -0.64 -4.47
C VAL A 125 9.82 -2.05 -5.01
N ASP A 126 10.73 -2.83 -4.41
CA ASP A 126 10.95 -4.23 -4.79
C ASP A 126 9.76 -5.12 -4.46
N GLU A 127 9.13 -4.97 -3.29
CA GLU A 127 7.93 -5.75 -2.96
C GLU A 127 6.72 -5.36 -3.80
N VAL A 128 6.53 -4.07 -4.08
CA VAL A 128 5.44 -3.62 -4.96
C VAL A 128 5.65 -4.10 -6.40
N ALA A 129 6.89 -4.10 -6.90
CA ALA A 129 7.20 -4.58 -8.25
C ALA A 129 6.93 -6.08 -8.43
N LYS A 130 7.05 -6.89 -7.37
CA LYS A 130 6.71 -8.33 -7.41
C LYS A 130 5.24 -8.58 -7.67
N LEU A 131 4.36 -7.61 -7.42
CA LEU A 131 2.93 -7.72 -7.74
C LEU A 131 2.67 -7.71 -9.25
N GLY A 132 3.58 -7.11 -10.05
CA GLY A 132 3.41 -6.98 -11.49
C GLY A 132 2.23 -6.08 -11.91
N LEU A 133 1.74 -5.23 -11.00
CA LEU A 133 0.57 -4.36 -11.20
C LEU A 133 0.93 -2.97 -11.76
N LEU A 134 2.20 -2.56 -11.62
CA LEU A 134 2.75 -1.29 -12.10
C LEU A 134 4.05 -1.52 -12.87
N ASN A 135 4.39 -0.60 -13.77
CA ASN A 135 5.72 -0.62 -14.37
C ASN A 135 6.78 -0.27 -13.32
N PRO A 136 7.94 -0.96 -13.31
CA PRO A 136 9.06 -0.64 -12.42
C PRO A 136 9.47 0.84 -12.44
N THR A 137 9.46 1.45 -13.62
CA THR A 137 9.77 2.87 -13.78
C THR A 137 8.76 3.77 -13.06
N ASP A 138 7.47 3.44 -13.12
CA ASP A 138 6.41 4.22 -12.44
C ASP A 138 6.54 4.08 -10.92
N ILE A 139 6.84 2.87 -10.44
CA ILE A 139 7.13 2.60 -9.02
C ILE A 139 8.31 3.44 -8.54
N LEU A 140 9.40 3.49 -9.32
CA LEU A 140 10.59 4.29 -9.01
C LEU A 140 10.26 5.79 -8.94
N ILE A 141 9.48 6.31 -9.91
CA ILE A 141 9.06 7.72 -9.93
C ILE A 141 8.20 8.05 -8.71
N ALA A 142 7.26 7.17 -8.36
CA ALA A 142 6.42 7.33 -7.18
C ALA A 142 7.27 7.32 -5.89
N ALA A 143 8.25 6.43 -5.78
CA ALA A 143 9.14 6.39 -4.62
C ALA A 143 9.98 7.66 -4.47
N ILE A 144 10.57 8.16 -5.55
CA ILE A 144 11.31 9.43 -5.53
C ILE A 144 10.38 10.59 -5.15
N SER A 145 9.15 10.60 -5.66
CA SER A 145 8.12 11.59 -5.29
C SER A 145 7.73 11.50 -3.81
N GLY A 146 7.82 10.30 -3.23
CA GLY A 146 7.60 10.02 -1.80
C GLY A 146 8.78 10.39 -0.89
N GLY A 147 9.91 10.82 -1.47
CA GLY A 147 11.10 11.24 -0.71
C GLY A 147 12.25 10.23 -0.70
N ALA A 148 12.21 9.18 -1.53
CA ALA A 148 13.37 8.30 -1.71
C ALA A 148 14.57 9.08 -2.28
N ASP A 149 15.77 8.81 -1.77
CA ASP A 149 17.01 9.40 -2.30
C ASP A 149 17.35 8.76 -3.66
N PRO A 150 17.35 9.51 -4.78
CA PRO A 150 17.66 8.99 -6.11
C PRO A 150 19.10 8.44 -6.24
N ALA A 151 20.00 8.75 -5.30
CA ALA A 151 21.35 8.19 -5.27
C ALA A 151 21.41 6.79 -4.64
N LEU A 152 20.39 6.40 -3.87
CA LEU A 152 20.36 5.16 -3.09
C LEU A 152 19.29 4.17 -3.58
N ILE A 153 18.31 4.63 -4.35
CA ILE A 153 17.24 3.79 -4.92
C ILE A 153 17.51 3.48 -6.39
N SER A 154 17.11 2.29 -6.82
CA SER A 154 17.21 1.83 -8.21
C SER A 154 15.90 1.24 -8.70
N GLU A 155 15.77 1.11 -10.02
CA GLU A 155 14.58 0.54 -10.63
C GLU A 155 14.35 -0.91 -10.14
N PRO A 156 13.17 -1.22 -9.56
CA PRO A 156 12.92 -2.52 -8.97
C PRO A 156 12.81 -3.60 -10.04
N THR A 157 13.20 -4.83 -9.70
CA THR A 157 13.07 -5.95 -10.64
C THR A 157 11.64 -6.50 -10.58
N ALA A 158 10.80 -6.18 -11.58
CA ALA A 158 9.48 -6.81 -11.70
C ALA A 158 9.59 -8.31 -11.98
N ALA A 159 8.94 -9.12 -11.16
CA ALA A 159 8.77 -10.55 -11.42
C ALA A 159 7.69 -10.75 -12.50
N GLY A 160 8.02 -10.65 -13.79
CA GLY A 160 7.03 -11.04 -14.80
C GLY A 160 7.19 -10.59 -16.24
N ILE A 161 8.18 -9.77 -16.60
CA ILE A 161 8.54 -9.59 -18.01
C ILE A 161 10.03 -9.86 -18.17
N ALA A 162 10.38 -10.70 -19.14
CA ALA A 162 11.77 -10.83 -19.56
C ALA A 162 12.21 -9.47 -20.09
N THR A 163 12.87 -8.68 -19.24
CA THR A 163 13.64 -7.51 -19.68
C THR A 163 14.58 -8.00 -20.76
N ALA A 164 14.34 -7.57 -22.00
CA ALA A 164 15.31 -7.74 -23.06
C ALA A 164 16.64 -7.15 -22.55
N PRO A 165 17.80 -7.81 -22.80
CA PRO A 165 19.08 -7.34 -22.29
C PRO A 165 19.25 -5.84 -22.55
N PRO A 166 19.83 -5.07 -21.61
CA PRO A 166 20.04 -3.65 -21.81
C PRO A 166 20.75 -3.45 -23.15
N LEU A 167 20.15 -2.66 -24.04
CA LEU A 167 20.86 -2.19 -25.21
C LEU A 167 22.07 -1.43 -24.68
N ALA A 168 23.25 -2.02 -24.85
CA ALA A 168 24.50 -1.35 -24.56
C ALA A 168 24.59 -0.12 -25.48
N VAL A 169 24.15 1.04 -24.99
CA VAL A 169 24.48 2.32 -25.59
C VAL A 169 25.95 2.56 -25.28
N ASN A 170 26.82 1.98 -26.10
CA ASN A 170 28.23 2.30 -26.11
C ASN A 170 28.36 3.77 -26.56
N PRO A 171 28.75 4.72 -25.70
CA PRO A 171 28.96 6.11 -26.10
C PRO A 171 30.28 6.17 -26.88
N GLY A 172 30.26 5.75 -28.15
CA GLY A 172 31.51 5.62 -28.91
C GLY A 172 31.47 4.94 -30.27
N ALA A 173 30.30 4.75 -30.89
CA ALA A 173 30.23 4.27 -32.28
C ALA A 173 29.61 5.33 -33.19
N THR A 174 30.37 6.39 -33.48
CA THR A 174 30.07 7.28 -34.60
C THR A 174 30.35 6.53 -35.90
N THR A 175 29.35 5.89 -36.50
CA THR A 175 29.36 5.72 -37.96
C THR A 175 28.94 7.04 -38.57
N ALA A 176 29.93 7.89 -38.83
CA ALA A 176 29.77 8.99 -39.75
C ALA A 176 29.44 8.43 -41.14
N LEU A 177 28.18 8.55 -41.56
CA LEU A 177 27.81 8.66 -42.98
C LEU A 177 26.40 9.25 -43.04
N GLY A 178 26.34 10.52 -43.45
CA GLY A 178 25.12 11.32 -43.44
C GLY A 178 24.25 11.10 -44.66
N THR A 179 22.95 11.32 -44.48
CA THR A 179 22.05 12.04 -45.38
C THR A 179 20.80 12.42 -44.59
N GLY A 180 20.86 13.50 -43.81
CA GLY A 180 19.72 14.08 -43.09
C GLY A 180 19.70 15.58 -43.34
N ASN A 181 18.78 16.01 -44.19
CA ASN A 181 18.66 17.36 -44.72
C ASN A 181 17.78 18.24 -43.80
N GLY A 182 18.35 19.33 -43.25
CA GLY A 182 17.64 20.46 -42.61
C GLY A 182 17.03 20.17 -41.22
N SER A 183 16.96 21.09 -40.26
CA SER A 183 17.27 22.52 -40.17
C SER A 183 17.51 22.84 -38.69
N GLY A 184 18.60 23.53 -38.37
CA GLY A 184 18.96 23.84 -37.00
C GLY A 184 18.03 24.84 -36.30
N GLY A 185 18.08 24.77 -34.97
CA GLY A 185 17.68 25.81 -34.02
C GLY A 185 17.84 25.22 -32.62
N GLY A 186 18.67 25.70 -31.70
CA GLY A 186 19.50 26.89 -31.63
C GLY A 186 19.60 27.28 -30.16
N THR A 187 20.81 27.20 -29.58
CA THR A 187 21.30 27.90 -28.36
C THR A 187 20.62 27.54 -27.02
N ALA A 188 21.29 27.56 -25.85
CA ALA A 188 22.35 28.47 -25.41
C ALA A 188 23.26 27.86 -24.32
N SER A 189 24.53 28.27 -24.36
CA SER A 189 25.43 28.41 -23.20
C SER A 189 25.28 29.86 -22.67
N PRO A 190 25.43 30.17 -21.37
CA PRO A 190 26.75 30.36 -20.72
C PRO A 190 26.80 29.75 -19.30
N ASN A 191 27.94 29.46 -18.66
CA ASN A 191 29.18 30.24 -18.49
C ASN A 191 30.31 29.28 -18.08
#